data_AF-A0A318CUC4-F1
#
_entry.id   AF-A0A318CUC4-F1
#
_cell.length_a   1.000
_cell.length_b   1.000
_cell.length_c   1.000
_cell.angle_alpha   90.00
_cell.angle_beta   90.00
_cell.angle_gamma   90.00
#
_symmetry.space_group_name_H-M   'P 1'
#
loop_
_entity.id
_entity.type
_entity.pdbx_description
1 polymer ?
#
loop_
_entity_poly.entity_id
_entity_poly.type
_entity_poly.pdbx_seq_one_letter_code
_entity_poly.pdbx_strand_id
1 'polypeptide(L)'
;MVFNLIGHTTKSFLSTCINNYIKDPMTKSVAERATWLGNDETHYYRKWENKDISDLKALLRLTINAIENQLLAESYENEMKK
;
A
#
# COMPACT_ATOMS: atom_id res chain seq x y z
N MET A 1 -32.03 13.11 10.75
CA MET A 1 -30.65 13.42 11.22
C MET A 1 -29.91 12.13 11.60
N VAL A 2 -29.81 11.15 10.68
CA VAL A 2 -29.10 9.89 10.92
C VAL A 2 -28.64 9.32 9.57
N PHE A 3 -27.65 9.91 8.90
CA PHE A 3 -27.04 9.30 7.68
C PHE A 3 -25.61 9.85 7.37
N ASN A 4 -24.84 10.32 8.36
CA ASN A 4 -23.52 10.95 8.10
C ASN A 4 -22.30 10.11 8.52
N LEU A 5 -22.42 8.80 8.75
CA LEU A 5 -21.31 7.98 9.28
C LEU A 5 -20.63 7.02 8.28
N ILE A 6 -20.89 7.14 6.97
CA ILE A 6 -20.28 6.24 5.95
C ILE A 6 -19.67 7.02 4.76
N GLY A 7 -19.01 8.15 5.02
CA GLY A 7 -18.62 9.11 3.97
C GLY A 7 -17.20 9.67 3.99
N HIS A 8 -16.27 9.16 4.81
CA HIS A 8 -14.92 9.72 4.92
C HIS A 8 -13.83 9.02 4.09
N THR A 9 -14.18 8.22 3.08
CA THR A 9 -13.20 7.90 2.03
C THR A 9 -13.19 9.06 1.04
N THR A 10 -12.22 9.97 1.20
CA THR A 10 -11.93 11.00 0.20
C THR A 10 -11.83 10.35 -1.18
N LYS A 11 -12.55 10.85 -2.19
CA LYS A 11 -12.43 10.38 -3.59
C LYS A 11 -11.03 10.68 -4.11
N SER A 12 -10.05 9.86 -3.73
CA SER A 12 -8.65 9.99 -4.11
C SER A 12 -8.18 8.69 -4.72
N PHE A 13 -7.39 8.78 -5.79
CA PHE A 13 -6.82 7.59 -6.43
C PHE A 13 -5.85 6.92 -5.46
N LEU A 14 -5.74 5.59 -5.53
CA LEU A 14 -4.82 4.82 -4.68
C LEU A 14 -3.37 5.33 -4.80
N SER A 15 -2.96 5.73 -6.00
CA SER A 15 -1.65 6.35 -6.24
C SER A 15 -1.47 7.66 -5.46
N THR A 16 -2.51 8.49 -5.36
CA THR A 16 -2.50 9.71 -4.53
C THR A 16 -2.34 9.37 -3.06
N CYS A 17 -3.05 8.36 -2.57
CA CYS A 17 -2.93 7.91 -1.19
C CYS A 17 -1.52 7.42 -0.86
N ILE A 18 -0.95 6.57 -1.72
CA ILE A 18 0.41 6.05 -1.55
C ILE A 18 1.42 7.21 -1.50
N ASN A 19 1.30 8.17 -2.41
CA ASN A 19 2.19 9.33 -2.46
C ASN A 19 2.08 10.25 -1.23
N ASN A 20 0.86 10.44 -0.72
CA ASN A 20 0.61 11.40 0.35
C ASN A 20 0.88 10.84 1.74
N TYR A 21 0.58 9.55 1.96
CA TYR A 21 0.58 8.95 3.30
C TYR A 21 1.78 8.02 3.56
N ILE A 22 2.37 7.40 2.54
CA ILE A 22 3.53 6.53 2.73
C ILE A 22 4.80 7.34 2.52
N LYS A 23 5.53 7.59 3.62
CA LYS A 23 6.78 8.39 3.62
C LYS A 23 8.03 7.54 3.44
N ASP A 24 8.01 6.33 3.98
CA ASP A 24 9.13 5.41 3.81
C ASP A 24 9.32 5.04 2.33
N PRO A 25 10.50 5.31 1.73
CA PRO A 25 10.74 5.07 0.31
C PRO A 25 10.57 3.61 -0.10
N MET A 26 10.94 2.66 0.77
CA MET A 26 10.84 1.23 0.46
C MET A 26 9.38 0.79 0.42
N THR A 27 8.60 1.08 1.47
CA THR A 27 7.17 0.77 1.53
C THR A 27 6.41 1.41 0.36
N LYS A 28 6.73 2.67 0.04
CA LYS A 28 6.12 3.37 -1.10
C LYS A 28 6.40 2.65 -2.42
N SER A 29 7.66 2.32 -2.66
CA SER A 29 8.14 1.64 -3.87
C SER A 29 7.46 0.28 -4.08
N VAL A 30 7.25 -0.50 -3.02
CA VAL A 30 6.55 -1.80 -3.12
C VAL A 30 5.05 -1.60 -3.34
N ALA A 31 4.41 -0.65 -2.65
CA ALA A 31 2.98 -0.36 -2.80
C ALA A 31 2.63 0.15 -4.23
N GLU A 32 3.50 0.95 -4.83
CA GLU A 32 3.37 1.39 -6.23
C GLU A 32 3.43 0.21 -7.19
N ARG A 33 4.38 -0.72 -7.02
CA ARG A 33 4.48 -1.93 -7.84
C ARG A 33 3.25 -2.83 -7.71
N ALA A 34 2.73 -3.01 -6.49
CA ALA A 34 1.50 -3.75 -6.27
C ALA A 34 0.32 -3.12 -7.03
N THR A 35 0.23 -1.78 -7.01
CA THR A 35 -0.79 -1.03 -7.75
C THR A 35 -0.64 -1.20 -9.26
N TRP A 36 0.58 -1.11 -9.78
CA TRP A 36 0.84 -1.24 -11.22
C TRP A 36 0.56 -2.65 -11.72
N LEU A 37 1.00 -3.69 -11.00
CA LEU A 37 0.76 -5.07 -11.38
C LEU A 37 -0.73 -5.42 -11.25
N GLY A 38 -1.39 -4.94 -10.19
CA GLY A 38 -2.85 -5.12 -10.04
C GLY A 38 -3.64 -4.46 -11.18
N ASN A 39 -3.19 -3.29 -11.65
CA ASN A 39 -3.76 -2.69 -12.86
C ASN A 39 -3.48 -3.56 -14.08
N ASP A 40 -2.23 -3.99 -14.30
CA ASP A 40 -1.81 -4.80 -15.46
C ASP A 40 -2.60 -6.11 -15.61
N GLU A 41 -2.90 -6.80 -14.50
CA GLU A 41 -3.68 -8.05 -14.49
C GLU A 41 -5.11 -7.90 -15.04
N THR A 42 -5.65 -6.67 -15.05
CA THR A 42 -6.99 -6.38 -15.59
C THR A 42 -6.98 -5.84 -17.03
N HIS A 43 -5.81 -5.55 -17.59
CA HIS A 43 -5.68 -5.03 -18.94
C HIS A 43 -5.62 -6.18 -19.96
N TYR A 44 -6.18 -5.94 -21.15
CA TYR A 44 -6.12 -6.89 -22.27
C TYR A 44 -4.69 -7.14 -22.77
N TYR A 45 -3.83 -6.14 -22.67
CA TYR A 45 -2.41 -6.22 -23.02
C TYR A 45 -1.59 -6.07 -21.73
N ARG A 46 -0.82 -7.11 -21.40
CA ARG A 46 0.04 -7.13 -20.21
C ARG A 46 1.38 -6.49 -20.52
N LYS A 47 1.81 -5.59 -19.66
CA LYS A 47 3.16 -5.00 -19.71
C LYS A 47 4.18 -5.90 -19.02
N TRP A 48 3.78 -6.67 -18.00
CA TRP A 48 4.64 -7.60 -17.28
C TRP A 48 4.20 -9.04 -17.52
N GLU A 49 4.43 -9.55 -18.73
CA GLU A 49 3.99 -10.90 -19.15
C GLU A 49 4.57 -12.04 -18.30
N ASN A 50 5.72 -11.83 -17.66
CA ASN A 50 6.38 -12.79 -16.78
C ASN A 50 5.99 -12.63 -15.29
N LYS A 51 4.92 -11.88 -15.02
CA LYS A 51 4.36 -11.67 -13.68
C LYS A 51 2.92 -12.12 -13.64
N ASP A 52 2.53 -12.64 -12.48
CA ASP A 52 1.19 -13.17 -12.25
C ASP A 52 0.59 -12.72 -10.91
N ILE A 53 -0.58 -13.28 -10.59
CA ILE A 53 -1.28 -13.02 -9.33
C ILE A 53 -0.47 -13.44 -8.09
N SER A 54 0.47 -14.37 -8.22
CA SER A 54 1.36 -14.79 -7.13
C SER A 54 2.39 -13.69 -6.84
N ASP A 55 2.96 -13.05 -7.86
CA ASP A 55 3.80 -11.87 -7.69
C ASP A 55 3.03 -10.71 -7.05
N LEU A 56 1.77 -10.49 -7.45
CA LEU A 56 0.92 -9.47 -6.83
C LEU A 56 0.69 -9.73 -5.34
N LYS A 57 0.37 -10.98 -4.98
CA LYS A 57 0.24 -11.39 -3.57
C LYS A 57 1.54 -11.20 -2.79
N ALA A 58 2.69 -11.49 -3.40
CA ALA A 58 3.99 -11.26 -2.79
C ALA A 58 4.24 -9.77 -2.53
N LEU A 59 3.92 -8.90 -3.49
CA LEU A 59 4.03 -7.44 -3.33
C LEU A 59 3.13 -6.92 -2.21
N LEU A 60 1.86 -7.38 -2.14
CA LEU A 60 0.95 -7.02 -1.06
C LEU A 60 1.49 -7.46 0.32
N ARG A 61 2.01 -8.68 0.42
CA ARG A 61 2.63 -9.18 1.65
C ARG A 61 3.86 -8.36 2.04
N LEU A 62 4.70 -7.97 1.09
CA LEU A 62 5.85 -7.10 1.34
C LEU A 62 5.41 -5.72 1.85
N THR A 63 4.34 -5.13 1.29
CA THR A 63 3.78 -3.87 1.76
C THR A 63 3.28 -3.97 3.20
N ILE A 64 2.55 -5.05 3.54
CA ILE A 64 2.04 -5.29 4.89
C ILE A 64 3.19 -5.41 5.89
N ASN A 65 4.15 -6.30 5.62
CA ASN A 65 5.30 -6.52 6.50
C ASN A 65 6.09 -5.22 6.74
N ALA A 66 6.24 -4.38 5.71
CA ALA A 66 6.97 -3.13 5.84
C ALA A 66 6.25 -2.13 6.76
N ILE A 67 4.91 -2.08 6.70
CA ILE A 67 4.09 -1.27 7.61
C ILE A 67 4.18 -1.82 9.04
N GLU A 68 4.03 -3.14 9.22
CA GLU A 68 4.10 -3.80 10.53
C GLU A 68 5.45 -3.55 11.21
N ASN A 69 6.55 -3.65 10.46
CA ASN A 69 7.89 -3.36 10.98
C ASN A 69 8.05 -1.91 11.43
N GLN A 70 7.47 -0.94 10.69
CA GLN A 70 7.50 0.47 11.07
C GLN A 70 6.71 0.73 12.34
N LEU A 71 5.51 0.17 12.46
CA LEU A 71 4.68 0.29 13.66
C LEU A 71 5.35 -0.32 14.89
N LEU A 72 6.04 -1.46 14.73
CA LEU A 72 6.79 -2.09 15.81
C LEU A 72 8.02 -1.27 16.21
N ALA A 73 8.74 -0.70 15.25
CA ALA A 73 9.85 0.21 15.55
C ALA A 73 9.34 1.44 16.33
N GLU A 74 8.27 2.06 15.85
CA GLU A 74 7.63 3.21 16.50
C GLU A 74 7.14 2.87 17.92
N SER A 75 6.60 1.67 18.16
CA SER A 75 6.19 1.28 19.51
C SER A 75 7.36 1.23 20.47
N TYR A 76 8.49 0.64 20.08
CA TYR A 76 9.69 0.63 20.92
C TYR A 76 10.31 2.01 21.08
N GLU A 77 10.34 2.83 20.04
CA GLU A 77 10.81 4.22 20.14
C GLU A 77 9.96 5.03 21.14
N ASN A 78 8.65 4.78 21.19
CA ASN A 78 7.73 5.42 22.12
C ASN A 78 7.85 4.89 23.55
N GLU A 79 8.00 3.58 23.73
CA GLU A 79 8.15 2.94 25.05
C GLU A 79 9.50 3.25 25.68
N MET A 80 10.57 3.34 24.88
CA MET A 80 11.94 3.55 25.34
C MET A 80 12.40 5.02 25.26
N LYS A 81 11.47 5.98 25.23
CA LYS A 81 11.80 7.41 25.27
C LYS A 81 12.60 7.75 26.53
N LYS A 82 13.79 8.33 26.35
CA LYS A 82 14.56 9.01 27.40
C LYS A 82 14.08 10.44 27.59
#